data_AF-A0A2V7LEI4-F1
#
_entry.id   AF-A0A2V7LEI4-F1
#
_cell.length_a   1.000
_cell.length_b   1.000
_cell.length_c   1.000
_cell.angle_alpha   90.00
_cell.angle_beta   90.00
_cell.angle_gamma   90.00
#
_symmetry.space_group_name_H-M   'P 1'
#
loop_
_entity.id
_entity.type
_entity.pdbx_description
1 polymer ?
#
loop_
_entity_poly.entity_id
_entity_poly.type
_entity_poly.pdbx_seq_one_letter_code
_entity_poly.pdbx_strand_id
1 'polypeptide(L)'
;MEPHVGRVNLGGRVPVTAKLSRRFYEVFGEEIAKELVDWFNAVDSTYRTDLRELNEINFARFDAKLEQRLAELRAELRVEIQKIRSDLMKWMFAFWAPTALGVVALLLRR
;
A
#
# COMPACT_ATOMS: atom_id res chain seq x y z
N MET A 1 22.46 -52.38 14.85
CA MET A 1 23.40 -51.24 14.87
C MET A 1 23.07 -50.36 13.68
N GLU A 2 22.29 -49.31 13.88
CA GLU A 2 22.07 -48.23 12.92
C GLU A 2 22.41 -46.91 13.62
N PRO A 3 23.16 -45.98 13.00
CA PRO A 3 23.46 -44.70 13.63
C PRO A 3 22.31 -43.72 13.40
N HIS A 4 21.74 -43.23 14.50
CA HIS A 4 20.76 -42.14 14.49
C HIS A 4 21.45 -40.84 14.05
N VAL A 5 21.23 -40.45 12.79
CA VAL A 5 21.59 -39.14 12.27
C VAL A 5 20.75 -38.08 12.98
N GLY A 6 21.37 -37.35 13.91
CA GLY A 6 20.76 -36.21 14.57
C GLY A 6 20.38 -35.14 13.55
N ARG A 7 19.07 -34.86 13.42
CA ARG A 7 18.55 -33.72 12.67
C ARG A 7 19.05 -32.43 13.33
N VAL A 8 19.96 -31.73 12.65
CA VAL A 8 20.34 -30.36 13.03
C VAL A 8 19.15 -29.46 12.77
N ASN A 9 18.49 -29.05 13.85
CA ASN A 9 17.36 -28.15 13.84
C ASN A 9 17.87 -26.70 13.69
N LEU A 10 17.94 -26.19 12.45
CA LEU A 10 18.32 -24.80 12.14
C LEU A 10 17.16 -23.80 12.35
N GLY A 11 16.20 -24.11 13.23
CA GLY A 11 15.10 -23.23 13.63
C GLY A 11 15.43 -22.38 14.87
N GLY A 12 16.70 -22.18 15.21
CA GLY A 12 17.11 -21.38 16.34
C GLY A 12 16.77 -19.91 16.11
N ARG A 13 15.66 -19.44 16.70
CA ARG A 13 15.40 -18.02 16.96
C ARG A 13 16.73 -17.41 17.41
N VAL A 14 17.29 -16.50 16.63
CA VAL A 14 18.47 -15.76 17.07
C VAL A 14 17.96 -14.89 18.23
N PRO A 15 18.28 -15.19 19.50
CA PRO A 15 17.84 -14.34 20.58
C PRO A 15 18.62 -13.04 20.41
N VAL A 16 17.92 -11.95 20.09
CA VAL A 16 18.50 -10.62 20.16
C VAL A 16 18.60 -10.30 21.64
N THR A 17 19.63 -10.83 22.31
CA THR A 17 19.97 -10.43 23.66
C THR A 17 20.32 -8.95 23.61
N ALA A 18 19.38 -8.06 23.97
CA ALA A 18 19.73 -6.71 24.33
C ALA A 18 20.69 -6.82 25.53
N LYS A 19 21.98 -6.65 25.26
CA LYS A 19 23.00 -6.73 26.30
C LYS A 19 22.94 -5.42 27.08
N LEU A 20 22.36 -5.48 28.28
CA LEU A 20 22.50 -4.39 29.25
C LEU A 20 23.98 -4.28 29.65
N SER A 21 24.44 -3.05 29.89
CA SER A 21 25.83 -2.81 30.28
C SER A 21 26.11 -3.40 31.68
N ARG A 22 27.35 -3.84 31.95
CA ARG A 22 27.74 -4.33 33.29
C ARG A 22 27.41 -3.36 34.43
N ARG A 23 27.58 -2.06 34.20
CA ARG A 23 27.22 -1.02 35.17
C ARG A 23 25.73 -1.03 35.55
N PHE A 24 24.86 -1.46 34.64
CA PHE A 24 23.43 -1.58 34.91
C PHE A 24 23.16 -2.72 35.91
N TYR A 25 23.83 -3.86 35.73
CA TYR A 25 23.77 -4.99 36.68
C TYR A 25 24.34 -4.63 38.05
N GLU A 26 25.41 -3.84 38.10
CA GLU A 26 26.02 -3.40 39.36
C GLU A 26 25.14 -2.42 40.14
N VAL A 27 24.38 -1.55 39.46
CA VAL A 27 23.54 -0.52 40.09
C VAL A 27 22.15 -1.06 40.47
N PHE A 28 21.56 -1.89 39.62
CA PHE A 28 20.19 -2.40 39.81
C PHE A 28 20.13 -3.81 40.38
N GLY A 29 21.26 -4.53 40.42
CA GLY A 29 21.32 -5.91 40.85
C GLY A 29 21.02 -6.90 39.71
N GLU A 30 21.53 -8.12 39.89
CA GLU A 30 21.46 -9.18 38.87
C GLU A 30 20.03 -9.65 38.60
N GLU A 31 19.18 -9.63 39.63
CA GLU A 31 17.78 -10.07 39.58
C GLU A 31 16.91 -9.10 38.75
N ILE A 32 16.97 -7.80 39.03
CA ILE A 32 16.23 -6.76 38.30
C ILE A 32 16.67 -6.71 36.83
N ALA A 33 17.97 -6.83 36.57
CA ALA A 33 18.49 -6.82 35.21
C ALA A 33 18.09 -8.07 34.41
N LYS A 34 17.93 -9.23 35.08
CA LYS A 34 17.45 -10.46 34.46
C LYS A 34 15.96 -10.37 34.11
N GLU A 35 15.13 -9.88 35.02
CA GLU A 35 13.70 -9.63 34.75
C GLU A 35 13.51 -8.63 33.60
N LEU A 36 14.33 -7.57 33.54
CA LEU A 36 14.26 -6.59 32.45
C LEU A 36 14.60 -7.20 31.09
N VAL A 37 15.61 -8.09 31.04
CA VAL A 37 15.97 -8.82 29.83
C VAL A 37 14.87 -9.79 29.41
N ASP A 38 14.25 -10.49 30.37
CA ASP A 38 13.15 -11.42 30.09
C ASP A 38 11.91 -10.66 29.58
N TRP A 39 11.58 -9.51 30.16
CA TRP A 39 10.54 -8.61 29.64
C TRP A 39 10.87 -8.11 28.23
N PHE A 40 12.12 -7.67 27.99
CA PHE A 40 12.55 -7.20 26.66
C PHE A 40 12.46 -8.30 25.60
N ASN A 41 12.84 -9.53 25.94
CA ASN A 41 12.74 -10.69 25.06
C ASN A 41 11.28 -11.07 24.78
N ALA A 42 10.41 -10.98 25.79
CA ALA A 42 8.98 -11.20 25.62
C ALA A 42 8.33 -10.13 24.74
N VAL A 43 8.73 -8.87 24.90
CA VAL A 43 8.24 -7.73 24.11
C VAL A 43 8.72 -7.82 22.66
N ASP A 44 10.00 -8.09 22.38
CA ASP A 44 10.52 -8.18 21.01
C ASP A 44 9.82 -9.29 20.20
N SER A 45 9.61 -10.46 20.82
CA SER A 45 8.91 -11.59 20.18
C SER A 45 7.44 -11.29 19.88
N THR A 46 6.75 -10.65 20.81
CA THR A 46 5.30 -10.46 20.75
C THR A 46 4.95 -9.26 19.86
N TYR A 47 5.57 -8.10 20.10
CA TYR A 47 5.27 -6.87 19.35
C TYR A 47 5.69 -6.96 17.88
N ARG A 48 6.79 -7.62 17.53
CA ARG A 48 7.18 -7.75 16.12
C ARG A 48 6.20 -8.61 15.31
N THR A 49 5.61 -9.61 15.95
CA THR A 49 4.63 -10.50 15.33
C THR A 49 3.31 -9.74 15.15
N ASP A 50 2.81 -9.10 16.21
CA ASP A 50 1.58 -8.31 16.17
C ASP A 50 1.70 -7.12 15.21
N LEU A 51 2.84 -6.43 15.18
CA LEU A 51 3.06 -5.33 14.24
C LEU A 51 3.07 -5.82 12.80
N ARG A 52 3.63 -7.00 12.51
CA ARG A 52 3.61 -7.58 11.17
C ARG A 52 2.19 -7.95 10.75
N GLU A 53 1.43 -8.60 11.62
CA GLU A 53 0.04 -8.99 11.35
C GLU A 53 -0.85 -7.77 11.14
N LEU A 54 -0.76 -6.77 12.03
CA LEU A 54 -1.47 -5.50 11.87
C LEU A 54 -1.05 -4.77 10.59
N ASN A 55 0.24 -4.81 10.24
CA ASN A 55 0.73 -4.17 9.03
C ASN A 55 0.18 -4.87 7.77
N GLU A 56 0.20 -6.20 7.70
CA GLU A 56 -0.37 -6.97 6.58
C GLU A 56 -1.87 -6.72 6.41
N ILE A 57 -2.65 -6.77 7.50
CA ILE A 57 -4.09 -6.52 7.45
C ILE A 57 -4.37 -5.07 7.02
N ASN A 58 -3.64 -4.10 7.55
CA ASN A 58 -3.82 -2.69 7.18
C ASN A 58 -3.37 -2.42 5.75
N PHE A 59 -2.28 -3.02 5.27
CA PHE A 59 -1.85 -2.88 3.88
C PHE A 59 -2.84 -3.49 2.91
N ALA A 60 -3.37 -4.69 3.18
CA ALA A 60 -4.39 -5.31 2.32
C ALA A 60 -5.66 -4.44 2.23
N ARG A 61 -6.11 -3.85 3.35
CA ARG A 61 -7.25 -2.93 3.36
C ARG A 61 -6.94 -1.61 2.66
N PHE A 62 -5.73 -1.08 2.84
CA PHE A 62 -5.29 0.15 2.20
C PHE A 62 -5.20 -0.02 0.68
N ASP A 63 -4.61 -1.12 0.22
CA ASP A 63 -4.48 -1.46 -1.19
C ASP A 63 -5.86 -1.60 -1.86
N ALA A 64 -6.76 -2.39 -1.26
CA ALA A 64 -8.13 -2.53 -1.75
C ALA A 64 -8.87 -1.18 -1.83
N LYS A 65 -8.68 -0.31 -0.84
CA LYS A 65 -9.30 1.03 -0.84
C LYS A 65 -8.67 1.94 -1.89
N LEU A 66 -7.36 1.86 -2.12
CA LEU A 66 -6.68 2.60 -3.18
C LEU A 66 -7.13 2.16 -4.56
N GLU A 67 -7.21 0.86 -4.81
CA GLU A 67 -7.71 0.31 -6.06
C GLU A 67 -9.15 0.78 -6.33
N GLN A 68 -10.02 0.73 -5.31
CA GLN A 68 -11.38 1.24 -5.43
C GLN A 68 -11.40 2.73 -5.79
N ARG A 69 -10.66 3.57 -5.07
CA ARG A 69 -10.62 5.02 -5.34
C ARG A 69 -10.03 5.35 -6.72
N LEU A 70 -9.02 4.60 -7.15
CA LEU A 70 -8.46 4.74 -8.50
C LEU A 70 -9.45 4.33 -9.58
N ALA A 71 -10.24 3.28 -9.35
CA ALA A 71 -11.29 2.87 -10.27
C ALA A 71 -12.41 3.93 -10.37
N GLU A 72 -12.85 4.48 -9.23
CA GLU A 72 -13.83 5.57 -9.15
C GLU A 72 -13.33 6.81 -9.91
N LEU A 73 -12.11 7.29 -9.61
CA LEU A 73 -11.52 8.45 -10.29
C LEU A 73 -11.36 8.22 -11.80
N ARG A 74 -10.96 7.01 -12.22
CA ARG A 74 -10.87 6.67 -13.66
C ARG A 74 -12.24 6.69 -14.32
N ALA A 75 -13.29 6.25 -13.63
CA ALA A 75 -14.65 6.27 -14.16
C ALA A 75 -15.17 7.71 -14.28
N GLU A 76 -15.01 8.52 -13.24
CA GLU A 76 -15.40 9.94 -13.24
C GLU A 76 -14.69 10.72 -14.37
N LEU A 77 -13.37 10.57 -14.48
CA LEU A 77 -12.60 11.24 -15.52
C LEU A 77 -13.04 10.82 -16.94
N ARG A 78 -13.35 9.53 -17.15
CA ARG A 78 -13.88 9.07 -18.44
C ARG A 78 -15.21 9.75 -18.76
N VAL A 79 -16.11 9.87 -17.78
CA VAL A 79 -17.42 10.51 -17.96
C VAL A 79 -17.24 12.00 -18.31
N GLU A 80 -16.39 12.71 -17.58
CA GLU A 80 -16.13 14.13 -17.86
C GLU A 80 -15.51 14.35 -19.25
N ILE A 81 -14.54 13.52 -19.64
CA ILE A 81 -13.95 13.58 -20.98
C ILE A 81 -15.00 13.33 -22.07
N GLN A 82 -15.88 12.33 -21.89
CA GLN A 82 -16.96 12.07 -22.86
C GLN A 82 -17.93 13.24 -22.95
N LYS A 83 -18.25 13.88 -21.82
CA LYS A 83 -19.12 15.05 -21.78
C LYS A 83 -18.50 16.22 -22.53
N ILE A 84 -17.25 16.57 -22.22
CA ILE A 84 -16.51 17.62 -22.92
C ILE A 84 -16.43 17.33 -24.41
N ARG A 85 -16.09 16.09 -24.81
CA ARG A 85 -16.04 15.69 -26.22
C ARG A 85 -17.40 15.86 -26.91
N SER A 86 -18.48 15.43 -26.26
CA SER A 86 -19.85 15.57 -26.79
C SER A 86 -20.23 17.04 -26.98
N ASP A 87 -19.96 17.87 -25.98
CA ASP A 87 -20.27 19.30 -26.04
C ASP A 87 -19.42 20.02 -27.09
N LEU A 88 -18.13 19.69 -27.21
CA LEU A 88 -17.27 20.20 -28.28
C LEU A 88 -17.80 19.84 -29.68
N MET A 89 -18.29 18.61 -29.88
CA MET A 89 -18.89 18.23 -31.17
C MET A 89 -20.16 19.05 -31.46
N LYS A 90 -21.03 19.23 -30.48
CA LYS A 90 -22.24 20.07 -30.64
C LYS A 90 -21.87 21.49 -31.05
N TRP A 91 -20.90 22.09 -30.36
CA TRP A 91 -20.43 23.44 -30.66
C TRP A 91 -19.77 23.54 -32.04
N MET A 92 -19.00 22.54 -32.44
CA MET A 92 -18.44 22.46 -33.78
C MET A 92 -19.55 22.49 -34.84
N PHE A 93 -20.59 21.66 -34.72
CA PHE A 93 -21.70 21.70 -35.68
C PHE A 93 -22.47 23.02 -35.64
N ALA A 94 -22.75 23.56 -34.46
CA ALA A 94 -23.44 24.85 -34.34
C ALA A 94 -22.65 25.98 -35.01
N PHE A 95 -21.33 25.98 -34.86
CA PHE A 95 -20.45 26.98 -35.45
C PHE A 95 -20.26 26.79 -36.96
N TRP A 96 -20.07 25.56 -37.42
CA TRP A 96 -19.72 25.27 -38.81
C TRP A 96 -20.93 25.02 -39.75
N ALA A 97 -22.13 24.72 -39.23
CA ALA A 97 -23.29 24.47 -40.08
C ALA A 97 -23.67 25.67 -40.97
N PRO A 98 -23.69 26.94 -40.48
CA PRO A 98 -24.00 28.08 -41.33
C PRO A 98 -23.00 28.29 -42.48
N THR A 99 -21.70 28.11 -42.21
CA THR A 99 -20.66 28.28 -43.22
C THR A 99 -20.71 27.17 -44.26
N ALA A 100 -20.92 25.92 -43.84
CA ALA A 100 -21.14 24.79 -44.76
C ALA A 100 -22.35 25.01 -45.67
N LEU A 101 -23.48 25.47 -45.10
CA LEU A 101 -24.69 25.79 -45.86
C LEU A 101 -24.45 26.91 -46.88
N GLY A 102 -23.72 27.96 -46.50
CA GLY A 102 -23.37 29.06 -47.41
C GLY A 102 -22.55 28.61 -48.62
N VAL A 103 -21.56 27.74 -48.39
CA VAL A 103 -20.73 27.18 -49.48
C VAL A 103 -21.57 26.31 -50.41
N VAL A 104 -22.43 25.44 -49.87
CA VAL A 104 -23.33 24.60 -50.67
C VAL A 104 -24.29 25.45 -51.51
N ALA A 105 -24.91 26.48 -50.92
CA ALA A 105 -25.81 27.38 -51.63
C ALA A 105 -25.11 28.13 -52.78
N LEU A 106 -23.85 28.53 -52.59
CA LEU A 106 -23.05 29.17 -53.65
C LEU A 106 -22.75 28.20 -54.80
N LEU A 107 -22.43 26.94 -54.49
CA LEU A 107 -22.16 25.91 -55.50
C LEU A 107 -23.42 25.55 -56.31
N LEU A 108 -24.60 25.54 -55.68
CA LEU A 108 -25.87 25.28 -56.36
C LEU A 108 -26.35 26.44 -57.25
N ARG A 109 -25.82 27.65 -57.04
CA ARG A 109 -26.15 28.85 -57.82
C ARG A 109 -25.24 29.02 -59.05
N ARG A 110 -24.21 28.18 -59.19
CA ARG A 110 -23.26 28.17 -60.31
C ARG A 110 -23.67 27.17 -61.38
#